data_AF-A0A5K0ZBF1-F1
#
_entry.id   AF-A0A5K0ZBF1-F1
#
_cell.length_a   1.000
_cell.length_b   1.000
_cell.length_c   1.000
_cell.angle_alpha   90.00
_cell.angle_beta   90.00
_cell.angle_gamma   90.00
#
_symmetry.space_group_name_H-M   'P 1'
#
loop_
_entity.id
_entity.type
_entity.pdbx_description
1 polymer ?
#
loop_
_entity_poly.entity_id
_entity_poly.type
_entity_poly.pdbx_seq_one_letter_code
_entity_poly.pdbx_strand_id
1 'polypeptide(L)'
;IYSPRGIEVRNPIQTICTRWGSDPLSCGSYSHVRVGSSGDDYDILAENVGDGRLFFAGEATSRQYPATMHGAFLSGLREASHVLMAARSRQTAVMKPIPRYSQLSEDILVDLFKKPDRTVGKFSFIFDPRTDDPNSMGLMRISFGENHDVKNVGEGENARIQCSSKLQLHLYAAISKGKADDLKFVSGSNENKLIYLHKNIGLKLMGSRGLGASGNCLVASIAGARKSSGRSSFSSVKT
;
A
#
# COMPACT_ATOMS: atom_id res chain seq x y z
N ILE A 1 35.66 -55.07 -15.32
CA ILE A 1 34.18 -55.08 -15.15
C ILE A 1 33.56 -53.67 -15.11
N TYR A 2 34.35 -52.59 -15.10
CA TYR A 2 33.84 -51.21 -15.21
C TYR A 2 34.22 -50.61 -16.56
N SER A 3 33.57 -51.08 -17.62
CA SER A 3 33.53 -50.36 -18.89
C SER A 3 32.12 -49.78 -19.02
N PRO A 4 31.93 -48.51 -19.40
CA PRO A 4 30.61 -47.92 -19.53
C PRO A 4 29.77 -48.76 -20.51
N ARG A 5 28.72 -49.41 -20.00
CA ARG A 5 27.71 -50.06 -20.84
C ARG A 5 26.59 -49.05 -21.02
N GLY A 6 26.47 -48.47 -22.22
CA GLY A 6 25.45 -47.47 -22.52
C GLY A 6 25.54 -46.96 -23.95
N ILE A 7 24.47 -46.33 -24.41
CA ILE A 7 24.40 -45.65 -25.70
C ILE A 7 25.36 -44.45 -25.68
N GLU A 8 26.16 -44.28 -26.72
CA GLU A 8 27.03 -43.11 -26.89
C GLU A 8 26.16 -41.85 -27.06
N VAL A 9 26.14 -41.00 -26.03
CA VAL A 9 25.42 -39.71 -26.08
C VAL A 9 26.31 -38.69 -26.78
N ARG A 10 25.88 -38.27 -27.97
CA ARG A 10 26.60 -37.25 -28.77
C ARG A 10 26.54 -35.87 -28.10
N ASN A 11 27.51 -35.03 -28.41
CA ASN A 11 27.53 -33.64 -27.98
C ASN A 11 26.31 -32.86 -28.52
N PRO A 12 25.74 -31.93 -27.73
CA PRO A 12 24.58 -31.14 -28.16
C PRO A 12 24.96 -30.20 -29.32
N ILE A 13 24.03 -30.00 -30.26
CA ILE A 13 24.19 -29.05 -31.38
C ILE A 13 24.18 -27.60 -30.86
N GLN A 14 23.33 -27.33 -29.87
CA GLN A 14 23.21 -26.02 -29.23
C GLN A 14 22.73 -26.19 -27.79
N THR A 15 23.21 -25.33 -26.91
CA THR A 15 22.79 -25.26 -25.51
C THR A 15 22.45 -23.82 -25.13
N ILE A 16 21.34 -23.62 -24.43
CA ILE A 16 20.94 -22.34 -23.85
C ILE A 16 20.70 -22.57 -22.35
N CYS A 17 21.25 -21.68 -21.52
CA CYS A 17 21.06 -21.71 -20.07
C CYS A 17 20.50 -20.36 -19.62
N THR A 18 19.28 -20.36 -19.09
CA THR A 18 18.61 -19.16 -18.60
C THR A 18 19.08 -18.79 -17.20
N ARG A 19 19.17 -17.48 -16.91
CA ARG A 19 19.56 -16.95 -15.60
C ARG A 19 18.54 -15.93 -15.08
N TRP A 20 17.31 -16.38 -14.87
CA TRP A 20 16.18 -15.54 -14.45
C TRP A 20 16.45 -14.68 -13.20
N GLY A 21 17.19 -15.21 -12.21
CA GLY A 21 17.55 -14.45 -11.00
C GLY A 21 18.51 -13.28 -11.22
N SER A 22 19.24 -13.26 -12.35
CA SER A 22 20.16 -12.17 -12.72
C SER A 22 19.64 -11.31 -13.87
N ASP A 23 18.49 -11.67 -14.45
CA ASP A 23 17.83 -10.88 -15.48
C ASP A 23 17.23 -9.61 -14.84
N PRO A 24 17.61 -8.40 -15.27
CA PRO A 24 17.14 -7.14 -14.68
C PRO A 24 15.64 -6.88 -14.88
N LEU A 25 14.98 -7.54 -15.83
CA LEU A 25 13.55 -7.39 -16.07
C LEU A 25 12.69 -8.36 -15.26
N SER A 26 13.27 -9.50 -14.85
CA SER A 26 12.54 -10.57 -14.15
C SER A 26 12.93 -10.65 -12.67
N CYS A 27 14.20 -10.43 -12.34
CA CYS A 27 14.77 -10.48 -10.99
C CYS A 27 14.47 -11.79 -10.21
N GLY A 28 14.11 -12.86 -10.91
CA GLY A 28 13.52 -14.07 -10.34
C GLY A 28 12.67 -14.81 -11.36
N SER A 29 12.13 -15.96 -10.97
CA SER A 29 11.26 -16.78 -11.83
C SER A 29 9.78 -16.48 -11.61
N TYR A 30 9.30 -16.58 -10.38
CA TYR A 30 7.90 -16.39 -9.99
C TYR A 30 7.75 -16.24 -8.47
N SER A 31 6.61 -15.72 -8.04
CA SER A 31 6.29 -15.52 -6.63
C SER A 31 6.09 -16.82 -5.84
N HIS A 32 6.34 -16.78 -4.53
CA HIS A 32 6.03 -17.86 -3.60
C HIS A 32 5.73 -17.29 -2.21
N VAL A 33 4.89 -17.97 -1.43
CA VAL A 33 4.57 -17.58 -0.04
C VAL A 33 5.74 -17.96 0.86
N ARG A 34 6.63 -17.01 1.12
CA ARG A 34 7.75 -17.18 2.05
C ARG A 34 7.25 -17.51 3.47
N VAL A 35 8.08 -18.18 4.27
CA VAL A 35 7.86 -18.33 5.72
C VAL A 35 7.58 -16.96 6.36
N GLY A 36 6.43 -16.85 7.05
CA GLY A 36 5.94 -15.61 7.66
C GLY A 36 5.04 -14.75 6.75
N SER A 37 4.88 -15.12 5.48
CA SER A 37 3.88 -14.55 4.57
C SER A 37 2.60 -15.37 4.55
N SER A 38 1.52 -14.78 4.03
CA SER A 38 0.23 -15.44 3.84
C SER A 38 -0.33 -15.14 2.45
N GLY A 39 -1.43 -15.81 2.10
CA GLY A 39 -2.18 -15.50 0.88
C GLY A 39 -2.68 -14.05 0.82
N ASP A 40 -2.83 -13.38 1.96
CA ASP A 40 -3.27 -11.98 2.04
C ASP A 40 -2.25 -11.03 1.43
N ASP A 41 -0.97 -11.42 1.35
CA ASP A 41 0.07 -10.61 0.71
C ASP A 41 -0.21 -10.44 -0.80
N TYR A 42 -0.80 -11.44 -1.46
CA TYR A 42 -1.26 -11.31 -2.85
C TYR A 42 -2.41 -10.31 -2.98
N ASP A 43 -3.32 -10.28 -2.01
CA ASP A 43 -4.46 -9.37 -2.01
C ASP A 43 -4.01 -7.92 -1.76
N ILE A 44 -3.02 -7.73 -0.87
CA ILE A 44 -2.36 -6.43 -0.65
C ILE A 44 -1.66 -5.96 -1.93
N LEU A 45 -0.92 -6.83 -2.61
CA LEU A 45 -0.24 -6.49 -3.87
C LEU A 45 -1.23 -6.20 -5.02
N ALA A 46 -2.41 -6.80 -5.00
CA ALA A 46 -3.48 -6.55 -5.98
C ALA A 46 -4.24 -5.24 -5.75
N GLU A 47 -4.00 -4.56 -4.62
CA GLU A 47 -4.73 -3.36 -4.27
C GLU A 47 -4.40 -2.18 -5.19
N ASN A 48 -5.42 -1.46 -5.65
CA ASN A 48 -5.20 -0.19 -6.33
C ASN A 48 -4.95 0.95 -5.32
N VAL A 49 -4.12 1.91 -5.72
CA VAL A 49 -3.68 3.01 -4.86
C VAL A 49 -3.75 4.35 -5.59
N GLY A 50 -3.70 5.44 -4.83
CA GLY A 50 -3.77 6.81 -5.36
C GLY A 50 -5.14 7.12 -5.97
N ASP A 51 -6.21 6.77 -5.26
CA ASP A 51 -7.60 7.01 -5.67
C ASP A 51 -7.96 6.41 -7.04
N GLY A 52 -7.57 5.14 -7.24
CA GLY A 52 -7.82 4.42 -8.50
C GLY A 52 -7.03 4.98 -9.68
N ARG A 53 -5.76 5.32 -9.47
CA ARG A 53 -4.84 5.79 -10.52
C ARG A 53 -3.72 4.82 -10.81
N LEU A 54 -3.27 4.07 -9.81
CA LEU A 54 -2.26 3.03 -9.96
C LEU A 54 -2.88 1.68 -9.62
N PHE A 55 -2.74 0.73 -10.54
CA PHE A 55 -3.28 -0.62 -10.46
C PHE A 55 -2.16 -1.62 -10.72
N PHE A 56 -2.23 -2.78 -10.07
CA PHE A 56 -1.22 -3.83 -10.17
C PHE A 56 -1.85 -5.12 -10.67
N ALA A 57 -1.30 -5.65 -11.75
CA ALA A 57 -1.64 -6.95 -12.33
C ALA A 57 -0.37 -7.81 -12.42
N GLY A 58 -0.56 -9.09 -12.76
CA GLY A 58 0.52 -10.08 -12.81
C GLY A 58 0.23 -11.29 -11.94
N GLU A 59 1.08 -12.31 -12.04
CA GLU A 59 1.04 -13.54 -11.27
C GLU A 59 1.16 -13.29 -9.76
N ALA A 60 1.95 -12.31 -9.36
CA ALA A 60 2.17 -11.91 -7.96
C ALA A 60 0.98 -11.16 -7.34
N THR A 61 -0.11 -10.98 -8.09
CA THR A 61 -1.35 -10.31 -7.62
C THR A 61 -2.55 -11.27 -7.65
N SER A 62 -2.32 -12.57 -7.87
CA SER A 62 -3.37 -13.59 -7.94
C SER A 62 -3.23 -14.59 -6.80
N ARG A 63 -4.05 -14.45 -5.76
CA ARG A 63 -4.06 -15.37 -4.62
C ARG A 63 -4.46 -16.80 -5.00
N GLN A 64 -5.41 -16.95 -5.94
CA GLN A 64 -5.95 -18.25 -6.33
C GLN A 64 -5.01 -19.01 -7.28
N TYR A 65 -4.30 -18.28 -8.16
CA TYR A 65 -3.45 -18.86 -9.19
C TYR A 65 -2.06 -18.19 -9.22
N PRO A 66 -1.30 -18.16 -8.11
CA PRO A 66 0.01 -17.52 -8.07
C PRO A 66 1.02 -18.28 -8.95
N ALA A 67 2.11 -17.61 -9.34
CA ALA A 67 3.22 -18.23 -10.07
C ALA A 67 2.84 -18.94 -11.40
N THR A 68 1.74 -18.52 -12.03
CA THR A 68 1.23 -19.17 -13.25
C THR A 68 0.85 -18.16 -14.33
N MET A 69 0.92 -18.59 -15.60
CA MET A 69 0.55 -17.77 -16.75
C MET A 69 -0.95 -17.41 -16.74
N HIS A 70 -1.84 -18.38 -16.50
CA HIS A 70 -3.28 -18.10 -16.42
C HIS A 70 -3.65 -17.16 -15.26
N GLY A 71 -2.94 -17.21 -14.12
CA GLY A 71 -3.13 -16.27 -13.03
C GLY A 71 -2.77 -14.83 -13.41
N ALA A 72 -1.68 -14.64 -14.16
CA ALA A 72 -1.31 -13.34 -14.71
C ALA A 72 -2.32 -12.82 -15.74
N PHE A 73 -2.84 -13.71 -16.61
CA PHE A 73 -3.87 -13.34 -17.58
C PHE A 73 -5.17 -12.90 -16.89
N LEU A 74 -5.65 -13.67 -15.92
CA LEU A 74 -6.88 -13.36 -15.18
C LEU A 74 -6.74 -12.08 -14.34
N SER A 75 -5.58 -11.83 -13.72
CA SER A 75 -5.35 -10.58 -13.00
C SER A 75 -5.30 -9.36 -13.94
N GLY A 76 -4.80 -9.54 -15.17
CA GLY A 76 -4.89 -8.52 -16.22
C GLY A 76 -6.34 -8.15 -16.57
N LEU A 77 -7.22 -9.14 -16.76
CA LEU A 77 -8.65 -8.89 -17.00
C LEU A 77 -9.33 -8.19 -15.81
N ARG A 78 -8.98 -8.60 -14.58
CA ARG A 78 -9.47 -7.99 -13.33
C ARG A 78 -9.14 -6.49 -13.29
N GLU A 79 -7.87 -6.14 -13.47
CA GLU A 79 -7.47 -4.72 -13.42
C GLU A 79 -7.95 -3.91 -14.61
N ALA A 80 -8.07 -4.49 -15.81
CA ALA A 80 -8.67 -3.80 -16.95
C ALA A 80 -10.12 -3.35 -16.66
N SER A 81 -10.90 -4.22 -16.01
CA SER A 81 -12.26 -3.88 -15.55
C SER A 81 -12.24 -2.75 -14.50
N HIS A 82 -11.35 -2.83 -13.52
CA HIS A 82 -11.21 -1.79 -12.48
C HIS A 82 -10.81 -0.43 -13.07
N VAL A 83 -9.87 -0.41 -14.02
CA VAL A 83 -9.43 0.80 -14.73
C VAL A 83 -10.61 1.42 -15.49
N LEU A 84 -11.39 0.60 -16.21
CA LEU A 84 -12.58 1.08 -16.92
C LEU A 84 -13.61 1.69 -15.94
N MET A 85 -13.86 1.03 -14.81
CA MET A 85 -14.77 1.54 -13.77
C MET A 85 -14.27 2.85 -13.16
N ALA A 86 -12.97 2.96 -12.87
CA ALA A 86 -12.37 4.17 -12.32
C ALA A 86 -12.41 5.33 -13.34
N ALA A 87 -12.12 5.06 -14.61
CA ALA A 87 -12.21 6.03 -15.69
C ALA A 87 -13.64 6.57 -15.86
N ARG A 88 -14.65 5.68 -15.86
CA ARG A 88 -16.07 6.08 -15.90
C ARG A 88 -16.47 6.89 -14.68
N SER A 89 -16.08 6.46 -13.49
CA SER A 89 -16.41 7.16 -12.23
C SER A 89 -15.86 8.60 -12.22
N ARG A 90 -14.68 8.83 -12.82
CA ARG A 90 -14.11 10.17 -13.00
C ARG A 90 -14.88 11.03 -14.00
N GLN A 91 -15.45 10.43 -15.05
CA GLN A 91 -16.30 11.14 -16.01
C GLN A 91 -17.66 11.51 -15.39
N THR A 92 -18.24 10.62 -14.58
CA THR A 92 -19.55 10.84 -13.93
C THR A 92 -19.48 11.71 -12.68
N ALA A 93 -18.30 11.92 -12.08
CA ALA A 93 -18.12 12.78 -10.90
C ALA A 93 -18.51 14.27 -11.15
N VAL A 94 -18.79 14.64 -12.40
CA VAL A 94 -19.41 15.93 -12.76
C VAL A 94 -20.90 15.97 -12.36
N MET A 95 -21.55 14.84 -12.06
CA MET A 95 -22.94 14.79 -11.59
C MET A 95 -23.11 13.84 -10.39
N LYS A 96 -23.01 14.43 -9.17
CA LYS A 96 -23.38 13.97 -7.81
C LYS A 96 -22.85 12.59 -7.32
N PRO A 97 -22.32 12.50 -6.08
CA PRO A 97 -21.80 11.26 -5.55
C PRO A 97 -22.92 10.35 -5.05
N ILE A 98 -23.01 9.14 -5.62
CA ILE A 98 -23.81 8.03 -5.07
C ILE A 98 -22.93 7.33 -4.01
N PRO A 99 -23.40 7.15 -2.77
CA PRO A 99 -22.61 6.48 -1.73
C PRO A 99 -22.52 4.98 -2.05
N ARG A 100 -21.32 4.50 -2.36
CA ARG A 100 -21.03 3.05 -2.39
C ARG A 100 -20.48 2.64 -1.04
N TYR A 101 -21.09 1.62 -0.41
CA TYR A 101 -20.77 1.14 0.95
C TYR A 101 -19.28 0.76 1.18
N SER A 102 -18.50 0.55 0.11
CA SER A 102 -17.05 0.29 0.17
C SER A 102 -16.17 1.54 0.39
N GLN A 103 -16.72 2.76 0.33
CA GLN A 103 -15.98 4.03 0.52
C GLN A 103 -15.98 4.52 1.97
N LEU A 104 -16.85 3.97 2.83
CA LEU A 104 -17.01 4.46 4.21
C LEU A 104 -15.75 4.30 5.07
N SER A 105 -15.01 3.20 4.91
CA SER A 105 -13.74 2.99 5.64
C SER A 105 -12.65 3.95 5.16
N GLU A 106 -12.62 4.25 3.86
CA GLU A 106 -11.64 5.14 3.24
C GLU A 106 -11.87 6.59 3.67
N ASP A 107 -13.12 7.06 3.67
CA ASP A 107 -13.48 8.40 4.15
C ASP A 107 -13.14 8.59 5.64
N ILE A 108 -13.44 7.58 6.48
CA ILE A 108 -13.07 7.61 7.90
C ILE A 108 -11.55 7.67 8.08
N LEU A 109 -10.80 6.88 7.30
CA LEU A 109 -9.34 6.86 7.35
C LEU A 109 -8.77 8.22 6.97
N VAL A 110 -9.26 8.82 5.88
CA VAL A 110 -8.88 10.18 5.45
C VAL A 110 -9.18 11.20 6.56
N ASP A 111 -10.37 11.14 7.15
CA ASP A 111 -10.79 12.04 8.22
C ASP A 111 -9.92 11.92 9.49
N LEU A 112 -9.60 10.70 9.89
CA LEU A 112 -8.72 10.43 11.03
C LEU A 112 -7.36 11.14 10.84
N PHE A 113 -6.78 11.02 9.65
CA PHE A 113 -5.47 11.58 9.33
C PHE A 113 -5.46 13.07 8.94
N LYS A 114 -6.60 13.77 9.02
CA LYS A 114 -6.63 15.25 9.03
C LYS A 114 -5.96 15.83 10.27
N LYS A 115 -6.03 15.12 11.41
CA LYS A 115 -5.42 15.52 12.68
C LYS A 115 -4.67 14.33 13.30
N PRO A 116 -3.44 14.03 12.81
CA PRO A 116 -2.64 12.94 13.36
C PRO A 116 -2.15 13.27 14.78
N ASP A 117 -1.92 12.25 15.60
CA ASP A 117 -1.37 12.44 16.95
C ASP A 117 0.11 12.82 16.91
N ARG A 118 0.84 12.21 15.97
CA ARG A 118 2.28 12.40 15.79
C ARG A 118 2.64 12.39 14.32
N THR A 119 3.66 13.15 13.96
CA THR A 119 4.25 13.17 12.62
C THR A 119 5.77 13.10 12.71
N VAL A 120 6.39 12.29 11.85
CA VAL A 120 7.85 12.16 11.74
C VAL A 120 8.17 12.16 10.25
N GLY A 121 8.64 13.28 9.70
CA GLY A 121 8.87 13.39 8.26
C GLY A 121 7.60 13.10 7.44
N LYS A 122 7.67 12.12 6.53
CA LYS A 122 6.51 11.69 5.70
C LYS A 122 5.53 10.76 6.42
N PHE A 123 5.81 10.39 7.67
CA PHE A 123 5.02 9.44 8.45
C PHE A 123 4.07 10.19 9.39
N SER A 124 2.80 9.78 9.40
CA SER A 124 1.76 10.25 10.32
C SER A 124 1.24 9.07 11.14
N PHE A 125 0.94 9.29 12.41
CA PHE A 125 0.50 8.25 13.34
C PHE A 125 -0.78 8.64 14.06
N ILE A 126 -1.62 7.65 14.30
CA ILE A 126 -2.88 7.76 15.03
C ILE A 126 -3.00 6.59 15.98
N PHE A 127 -3.32 6.88 17.24
CA PHE A 127 -3.50 5.89 18.28
C PHE A 127 -4.88 6.02 18.92
N ASP A 128 -5.27 5.00 19.66
CA ASP A 128 -6.46 5.04 20.49
C ASP A 128 -6.20 5.96 21.71
N PRO A 129 -6.96 7.07 21.88
CA PRO A 129 -6.75 7.98 23.01
C PRO A 129 -7.13 7.37 24.38
N ARG A 130 -7.80 6.21 24.40
CA ARG A 130 -8.23 5.56 25.65
C ARG A 130 -7.10 4.81 26.37
N THR A 131 -5.98 4.56 25.69
CA THR A 131 -4.86 3.79 26.24
C THR A 131 -3.53 4.46 25.95
N ASP A 132 -2.62 4.39 26.93
CA ASP A 132 -1.23 4.84 26.78
C ASP A 132 -0.22 3.68 26.65
N ASP A 133 -0.71 2.45 26.55
CA ASP A 133 0.14 1.26 26.45
C ASP A 133 1.06 1.31 25.20
N PRO A 134 2.39 1.19 25.35
CA PRO A 134 3.31 1.14 24.22
C PRO A 134 3.05 -0.04 23.26
N ASN A 135 2.45 -1.13 23.74
CA ASN A 135 2.10 -2.27 22.90
C ASN A 135 0.76 -2.10 22.16
N SER A 136 -0.02 -1.07 22.50
CA SER A 136 -1.28 -0.79 21.81
C SER A 136 -1.04 -0.50 20.34
N MET A 137 -1.84 -1.12 19.49
CA MET A 137 -1.81 -0.89 18.05
C MET A 137 -2.41 0.47 17.71
N GLY A 138 -1.83 1.11 16.71
CA GLY A 138 -2.31 2.30 16.05
C GLY A 138 -2.15 2.19 14.54
N LEU A 139 -2.52 3.26 13.86
CA LEU A 139 -2.45 3.39 12.42
C LEU A 139 -1.29 4.29 12.05
N MET A 140 -0.50 3.86 11.09
CA MET A 140 0.51 4.65 10.41
C MET A 140 0.04 4.97 8.99
N ARG A 141 0.31 6.19 8.54
CA ARG A 141 0.22 6.60 7.14
C ARG A 141 1.56 7.14 6.68
N ILE A 142 2.01 6.75 5.49
CA ILE A 142 3.10 7.39 4.77
C ILE A 142 2.55 8.08 3.53
N SER A 143 3.00 9.30 3.27
CA SER A 143 2.59 10.10 2.10
C SER A 143 3.71 10.21 1.08
N PHE A 144 3.39 9.94 -0.18
CA PHE A 144 4.27 10.10 -1.34
C PHE A 144 3.68 11.15 -2.30
N GLY A 145 4.54 11.93 -2.95
CA GLY A 145 4.18 13.09 -3.76
C GLY A 145 4.93 14.35 -3.33
N GLU A 146 5.27 15.23 -4.28
CA GLU A 146 6.03 16.46 -4.02
C GLU A 146 5.10 17.58 -3.51
N ASN A 147 5.50 18.23 -2.42
CA ASN A 147 5.21 19.65 -2.23
C ASN A 147 6.34 20.40 -2.93
N HIS A 148 6.31 20.54 -4.26
CA HIS A 148 7.08 21.63 -4.86
C HIS A 148 6.32 22.91 -4.53
N ASP A 149 6.93 23.76 -3.71
CA ASP A 149 6.66 25.18 -3.76
C ASP A 149 6.97 25.62 -5.18
N VAL A 150 5.92 25.95 -5.94
CA VAL A 150 6.05 26.55 -7.26
C VAL A 150 6.79 27.87 -7.10
N LYS A 151 8.11 27.85 -7.25
CA LYS A 151 8.82 29.03 -7.71
C LYS A 151 8.42 29.19 -9.17
N ASN A 152 7.51 30.15 -9.40
CA ASN A 152 7.09 30.59 -10.72
C ASN A 152 8.33 30.80 -11.60
N VAL A 153 8.47 29.97 -12.63
CA VAL A 153 9.37 30.24 -13.74
C VAL A 153 8.59 30.05 -15.03
N GLY A 154 8.41 31.18 -15.72
CA GLY A 154 8.32 31.28 -17.18
C GLY A 154 7.04 30.79 -17.83
N GLU A 155 6.24 31.74 -18.31
CA GLU A 155 5.18 31.51 -19.29
C GLU A 155 5.73 30.89 -20.58
N GLY A 156 5.06 29.83 -21.04
CA GLY A 156 5.29 29.18 -22.32
C GLY A 156 4.07 28.32 -22.66
N GLU A 157 3.28 28.77 -23.62
CA GLU A 157 2.01 28.19 -24.05
C GLU A 157 2.21 26.83 -24.73
N ASN A 158 1.52 25.78 -24.25
CA ASN A 158 0.64 24.88 -25.01
C ASN A 158 0.40 23.54 -24.28
N ALA A 159 -0.85 23.07 -24.34
CA ALA A 159 -1.41 21.83 -23.79
C ALA A 159 -1.74 21.78 -22.27
N ARG A 160 -2.78 22.52 -21.86
CA ARG A 160 -3.42 22.35 -20.54
C ARG A 160 -4.29 21.08 -20.51
N ILE A 161 -3.69 19.93 -20.22
CA ILE A 161 -4.37 18.92 -19.38
C ILE A 161 -4.16 19.40 -17.94
N GLN A 162 -5.03 20.29 -17.48
CA GLN A 162 -4.98 20.81 -16.12
C GLN A 162 -5.60 19.77 -15.17
N CYS A 163 -4.90 18.66 -14.95
CA CYS A 163 -5.20 17.72 -13.86
C CYS A 163 -4.20 17.94 -12.72
N SER A 164 -4.18 19.16 -12.18
CA SER A 164 -3.34 19.51 -11.01
C SER A 164 -4.18 19.49 -9.74
N SER A 165 -4.74 18.32 -9.43
CA SER A 165 -4.98 17.98 -8.02
C SER A 165 -3.73 17.22 -7.60
N LYS A 166 -2.89 17.82 -6.73
CA LYS A 166 -1.67 17.21 -6.16
C LYS A 166 -1.90 15.72 -5.93
N LEU A 167 -1.30 14.87 -6.76
CA LEU A 167 -1.45 13.42 -6.67
C LEU A 167 -0.63 12.94 -5.48
N GLN A 168 -1.25 12.92 -4.31
CA GLN A 168 -0.66 12.32 -3.13
C GLN A 168 -1.07 10.85 -3.06
N LEU A 169 -0.08 9.99 -2.98
CA LEU A 169 -0.25 8.57 -2.75
C LEU A 169 -0.08 8.31 -1.25
N HIS A 170 -1.05 7.67 -0.63
CA HIS A 170 -0.98 7.29 0.77
C HIS A 170 -0.95 5.77 0.89
N LEU A 171 -0.02 5.28 1.70
CA LEU A 171 0.00 3.88 2.15
C LEU A 171 -0.13 3.85 3.66
N TYR A 172 -0.71 2.77 4.16
CA TYR A 172 -1.11 2.58 5.53
C TYR A 172 -0.50 1.29 6.09
N ALA A 173 -0.41 1.22 7.41
CA ALA A 173 -0.07 0.01 8.14
C ALA A 173 -0.55 0.11 9.59
N ALA A 174 -0.73 -1.04 10.23
CA ALA A 174 -0.91 -1.10 11.67
C ALA A 174 0.47 -1.17 12.36
N ILE A 175 0.70 -0.35 13.37
CA ILE A 175 1.96 -0.30 14.13
C ILE A 175 1.69 -0.10 15.62
N SER A 176 2.46 -0.75 16.49
CA SER A 176 2.39 -0.49 17.93
C SER A 176 2.97 0.89 18.29
N LYS A 177 2.43 1.53 19.33
CA LYS A 177 2.86 2.86 19.78
C LYS A 177 4.35 2.96 20.10
N GLY A 178 4.93 1.98 20.81
CA GLY A 178 6.36 1.93 21.15
C GLY A 178 7.25 1.92 19.91
N LYS A 179 6.98 1.03 18.96
CA LYS A 179 7.70 0.98 17.67
C LYS A 179 7.58 2.28 16.84
N ALA A 180 6.45 2.98 16.95
CA ALA A 180 6.28 4.28 16.30
C ALA A 180 7.12 5.37 16.99
N ASP A 181 7.31 5.28 18.30
CA ASP A 181 8.21 6.18 19.04
C ASP A 181 9.68 5.92 18.72
N ASP A 182 10.07 4.67 18.54
CA ASP A 182 11.42 4.28 18.11
C ASP A 182 11.82 4.94 16.79
N LEU A 183 10.86 5.18 15.89
CA LEU A 183 11.11 5.80 14.58
C LEU A 183 11.67 7.22 14.69
N LYS A 184 11.44 7.93 15.80
CA LYS A 184 12.00 9.27 16.03
C LYS A 184 13.51 9.24 16.21
N PHE A 185 14.03 8.14 16.76
CA PHE A 185 15.46 7.96 17.03
C PHE A 185 16.22 7.39 15.82
N VAL A 186 15.51 6.95 14.78
CA VAL A 186 16.12 6.52 13.52
C VAL A 186 16.63 7.74 12.76
N SER A 187 17.96 7.91 12.77
CA SER A 187 18.65 8.96 12.03
C SER A 187 18.57 8.73 10.51
N GLY A 188 18.66 9.82 9.74
CA GLY A 188 18.69 9.77 8.28
C GLY A 188 17.37 10.14 7.59
N SER A 189 17.33 9.90 6.27
CA SER A 189 16.25 10.29 5.38
C SER A 189 14.96 9.51 5.64
N ASN A 190 13.86 9.90 4.98
CA ASN A 190 12.62 9.11 5.03
C ASN A 190 12.81 7.68 4.50
N GLU A 191 13.79 7.46 3.61
CA GLU A 191 14.11 6.14 3.05
C GLU A 191 14.79 5.27 4.10
N ASN A 192 15.72 5.82 4.90
CA ASN A 192 16.33 5.08 6.02
C ASN A 192 15.25 4.62 7.02
N LYS A 193 14.30 5.51 7.33
CA LYS A 193 13.15 5.20 8.19
C LYS A 193 12.26 4.11 7.58
N LEU A 194 11.99 4.17 6.27
CA LEU A 194 11.21 3.16 5.56
C LEU A 194 11.92 1.79 5.56
N ILE A 195 13.22 1.77 5.33
CA ILE A 195 14.06 0.57 5.38
C ILE A 195 14.02 -0.04 6.79
N TYR A 196 14.12 0.78 7.83
CA TYR A 196 14.00 0.32 9.22
C TYR A 196 12.63 -0.33 9.49
N LEU A 197 11.53 0.32 9.10
CA LEU A 197 10.18 -0.22 9.27
C LEU A 197 9.98 -1.56 8.54
N HIS A 198 10.51 -1.68 7.33
CA HIS A 198 10.39 -2.91 6.56
C HIS A 198 11.31 -4.03 7.10
N LYS A 199 12.61 -3.76 7.29
CA LYS A 199 13.59 -4.80 7.64
C LYS A 199 13.57 -5.19 9.13
N ASN A 200 13.39 -4.23 10.03
CA ASN A 200 13.50 -4.48 11.47
C ASN A 200 12.14 -4.78 12.11
N ILE A 201 11.08 -4.14 11.62
CA ILE A 201 9.73 -4.32 12.18
C ILE A 201 8.91 -5.34 11.39
N GLY A 202 9.25 -5.58 10.10
CA GLY A 202 8.46 -6.45 9.22
C GLY A 202 7.14 -5.82 8.80
N LEU A 203 7.09 -4.48 8.76
CA LEU A 203 5.86 -3.75 8.47
C LEU A 203 5.46 -3.94 6.99
N LYS A 204 4.20 -4.31 6.77
CA LYS A 204 3.60 -4.38 5.44
C LYS A 204 2.86 -3.08 5.17
N LEU A 205 3.20 -2.41 4.06
CA LEU A 205 2.47 -1.24 3.59
C LEU A 205 1.38 -1.68 2.63
N MET A 206 0.21 -1.10 2.78
CA MET A 206 -0.97 -1.41 1.99
C MET A 206 -1.75 -0.13 1.68
N GLY A 207 -2.66 -0.16 0.72
CA GLY A 207 -3.61 0.94 0.53
C GLY A 207 -4.71 0.94 1.60
N SER A 208 -5.75 1.74 1.37
CA SER A 208 -6.87 1.91 2.29
C SER A 208 -7.71 0.65 2.48
N ARG A 209 -7.77 -0.24 1.48
CA ARG A 209 -8.55 -1.46 1.43
C ARG A 209 -7.78 -2.69 1.90
N GLY A 210 -6.44 -2.67 1.81
CA GLY A 210 -5.58 -3.78 2.20
C GLY A 210 -5.46 -3.99 3.71
N LEU A 211 -5.96 -3.06 4.53
CA LEU A 211 -5.97 -3.15 6.00
C LEU A 211 -6.71 -4.38 6.56
N GLY A 212 -7.57 -5.00 5.74
CA GLY A 212 -8.30 -6.21 6.10
C GLY A 212 -9.27 -6.00 7.27
N ALA A 213 -9.84 -7.09 7.78
CA ALA A 213 -10.84 -7.03 8.85
C ALA A 213 -10.26 -6.44 10.15
N SER A 214 -9.06 -6.87 10.55
CA SER A 214 -8.40 -6.40 11.78
C SER A 214 -8.05 -4.91 11.72
N GLY A 215 -7.51 -4.43 10.60
CA GLY A 215 -7.23 -3.01 10.40
C GLY A 215 -8.51 -2.18 10.33
N ASN A 216 -9.58 -2.67 9.68
CA ASN A 216 -10.87 -1.98 9.66
C ASN A 216 -11.50 -1.87 11.07
N CYS A 217 -11.39 -2.91 11.89
CA CYS A 217 -11.80 -2.86 13.30
C CYS A 217 -10.99 -1.82 14.08
N LEU A 218 -9.67 -1.74 13.84
CA LEU A 218 -8.81 -0.74 14.47
C LEU A 218 -9.20 0.69 14.07
N VAL A 219 -9.44 0.93 12.77
CA VAL A 219 -9.94 2.22 12.24
C VAL A 219 -11.24 2.63 12.92
N ALA A 220 -12.22 1.73 12.98
CA ALA A 220 -13.52 2.00 13.61
C ALA A 220 -13.38 2.28 15.12
N SER A 221 -12.55 1.50 15.81
CA SER A 221 -12.28 1.65 17.24
C SER A 221 -11.68 3.03 17.57
N ILE A 222 -10.64 3.44 16.85
CA ILE A 222 -9.98 4.73 17.06
C ILE A 222 -10.91 5.89 16.67
N ALA A 223 -11.66 5.77 15.58
CA ALA A 223 -12.64 6.77 15.16
C ALA A 223 -13.74 6.96 16.22
N GLY A 224 -14.25 5.87 16.81
CA GLY A 224 -15.21 5.92 17.90
C GLY A 224 -14.66 6.63 19.14
N ALA A 225 -13.45 6.25 19.56
CA ALA A 225 -12.78 6.81 20.74
C ALA A 225 -12.53 8.32 20.63
N ARG A 226 -12.11 8.80 19.46
CA ARG A 226 -11.89 10.22 19.19
C ARG A 226 -13.19 11.03 19.18
N LYS A 227 -14.29 10.46 18.67
CA LYS A 227 -15.63 11.09 18.71
C LYS A 227 -16.16 11.25 20.14
N SER A 228 -15.97 10.27 21.01
CA SER A 228 -16.39 10.36 22.41
C SER A 228 -15.57 11.38 23.20
N SER A 229 -14.25 11.46 22.96
CA SER A 229 -13.38 12.44 23.63
C SER A 229 -13.70 13.88 23.27
N GLY A 230 -14.20 14.15 22.06
CA GLY A 230 -14.65 15.48 21.65
C GLY A 230 -16.00 15.90 22.25
N ARG A 231 -16.82 14.94 22.70
CA ARG A 231 -18.10 15.22 23.39
C ARG A 231 -17.89 15.48 24.89
N SER A 232 -16.94 14.82 25.52
CA SER A 232 -16.65 14.99 26.96
C SER A 232 -16.03 16.36 27.31
N SER A 233 -15.45 17.09 26.34
CA SER A 233 -14.93 18.45 26.61
C SER A 233 -16.00 19.53 26.65
N PHE A 234 -17.24 19.25 26.20
CA PHE A 234 -18.35 20.22 26.19
C PHE A 234 -19.30 20.10 27.39
N SER A 235 -19.17 19.05 28.21
CA SER A 235 -20.07 18.81 29.35
C SER A 235 -19.59 19.34 30.70
N SER A 236 -18.42 19.96 30.80
CA SER A 236 -17.86 20.47 32.08
C SER A 236 -17.94 21.98 32.30
N VAL A 237 -18.79 22.70 31.55
CA VAL A 237 -19.07 24.13 31.82
C VAL A 237 -20.57 24.32 32.01
N LYS A 238 -21.07 23.94 33.18
CA LYS A 238 -22.32 24.43 33.79
C LYS A 238 -22.42 23.91 35.23
N THR A 239 -21.81 24.64 36.14
CA THR A 239 -22.22 24.83 37.54
C THR A 239 -21.57 26.10 38.03
#